data_AF-A0A965EQJ0-F1
#
_entry.id   AF-A0A965EQJ0-F1
#
_cell.length_a   1.000
_cell.length_b   1.000
_cell.length_c   1.000
_cell.angle_alpha   90.00
_cell.angle_beta   90.00
_cell.angle_gamma   90.00
#
_symmetry.space_group_name_H-M   'P 1'
#
loop_
_entity.id
_entity.type
_entity.pdbx_description
1 polymer ?
#
loop_
_entity_poly.entity_id
_entity_poly.type
_entity_poly.pdbx_seq_one_letter_code
_entity_poly.pdbx_strand_id
1 'polypeptide(L)'
;EINDTEGRAVLHTALRNLEGGAIHVDGADVMPEVLNTLSRMRDFADAVRSGAYQGQGGAITDVVNIGIGGSDLGPAMATLALAPFHDGPRCHFVSNVDGAHIADILRDLDPTTTLVIVASKTFTTIETMTNAQTAKDWMAGTVTNPAAQFAALSTSAEKTAAFGIDASRVFGFADWVGGRYSMWGPIGLSLMIAIGPEAFDEFLRGAQSMDRHFQTAAFDQNMPVLLALVGIWHNQVCDYATRAVLPYDQRLSRLPAYFQQLEMESNGKGVSMDGAELPYHSGPIVWGEPGTNGQHAFYQLIHQGTRVIPCEFMVAAKGHEGDLKHHHNLLIANCFAQSEALMKGRTLDEARAIMAVKGVTGDELERQARHRVFKGNRPSTTLVYPQLTPKRLGQIVALYEHRVFVEGVILGINSFDQWGVELGKELATALGPIVDGHQSADAKDGSTRALVSFIHAHQ
;
A
#
# COMPACT_ATOMS: atom_id res chain seq x y z
N GLU A 1 23.15 -10.22 7.33
CA GLU A 1 21.97 -9.91 6.49
C GLU A 1 20.78 -10.65 7.06
N ILE A 2 19.53 -10.30 6.71
CA ILE A 2 18.33 -10.97 7.26
C ILE A 2 17.35 -11.45 6.17
N ASN A 3 17.61 -11.12 4.91
CA ASN A 3 16.93 -11.72 3.77
C ASN A 3 17.84 -12.81 3.20
N ASP A 4 17.95 -13.91 3.94
CA ASP A 4 18.95 -14.96 3.69
C ASP A 4 18.70 -15.70 2.37
N THR A 5 17.44 -15.83 1.96
CA THR A 5 17.06 -16.52 0.72
C THR A 5 17.49 -15.78 -0.54
N GLU A 6 17.63 -14.45 -0.47
CA GLU A 6 18.13 -13.63 -1.57
C GLU A 6 19.58 -13.13 -1.36
N GLY A 7 20.17 -13.37 -0.19
CA GLY A 7 21.51 -12.88 0.18
C GLY A 7 21.59 -11.35 0.16
N ARG A 8 20.63 -10.69 0.81
CA ARG A 8 20.52 -9.21 0.82
C ARG A 8 20.31 -8.64 2.21
N ALA A 9 20.85 -7.45 2.44
CA ALA A 9 20.41 -6.58 3.52
C ALA A 9 18.93 -6.16 3.36
N VAL A 10 18.34 -5.65 4.44
CA VAL A 10 16.97 -5.10 4.45
C VAL A 10 17.01 -3.77 5.18
N LEU A 11 16.99 -2.67 4.41
CA LEU A 11 17.38 -1.36 4.94
C LEU A 11 16.46 -0.22 4.48
N HIS A 12 15.15 -0.47 4.34
CA HIS A 12 14.19 0.62 4.06
C HIS A 12 14.25 1.76 5.10
N THR A 13 14.70 1.48 6.33
CA THR A 13 15.01 2.48 7.36
C THR A 13 16.16 3.43 6.98
N ALA A 14 17.13 3.00 6.18
CA ALA A 14 18.21 3.84 5.68
C ALA A 14 17.69 4.96 4.76
N LEU A 15 16.64 4.70 3.97
CA LEU A 15 16.01 5.69 3.08
C LEU A 15 15.42 6.90 3.82
N ARG A 16 15.11 6.72 5.11
CA ARG A 16 14.53 7.74 5.99
C ARG A 16 15.48 8.17 7.12
N ASN A 17 16.75 7.75 7.08
CA ASN A 17 17.77 8.17 8.01
C ASN A 17 18.37 9.53 7.61
N LEU A 18 17.58 10.60 7.74
CA LEU A 18 18.00 11.95 7.33
C LEU A 18 19.12 12.55 8.18
N GLU A 19 19.43 11.95 9.32
CA GLU A 19 20.55 12.37 10.19
C GLU A 19 21.91 11.87 9.65
N GLY A 20 21.90 10.96 8.67
CA GLY A 20 23.11 10.52 7.98
C GLY A 20 24.04 9.65 8.82
N GLY A 21 23.57 9.06 9.92
CA GLY A 21 24.36 8.11 10.69
C GLY A 21 24.72 6.89 9.84
N ALA A 22 26.00 6.53 9.78
CA ALA A 22 26.51 5.51 8.86
C ALA A 22 25.82 4.15 9.01
N ILE A 23 25.50 3.52 7.88
CA ILE A 23 24.90 2.17 7.82
C ILE A 23 25.71 1.36 6.82
N HIS A 24 26.34 0.28 7.28
CA HIS A 24 27.27 -0.49 6.45
C HIS A 24 26.60 -1.73 5.85
N VAL A 25 26.82 -1.95 4.55
CA VAL A 25 26.54 -3.19 3.81
C VAL A 25 27.86 -3.63 3.16
N ASP A 26 28.29 -4.86 3.39
CA ASP A 26 29.56 -5.40 2.89
C ASP A 26 30.79 -4.49 3.16
N GLY A 27 30.77 -3.81 4.31
CA GLY A 27 31.84 -2.90 4.73
C GLY A 27 31.80 -1.49 4.11
N ALA A 28 30.81 -1.17 3.28
CA ALA A 28 30.60 0.16 2.69
C ALA A 28 29.41 0.89 3.33
N ASP A 29 29.59 2.16 3.70
CA ASP A 29 28.49 3.01 4.16
C ASP A 29 27.57 3.37 2.99
N VAL A 30 26.29 3.03 3.10
CA VAL A 30 25.29 3.26 2.04
C VAL A 30 24.65 4.65 2.12
N MET A 31 24.78 5.34 3.25
CA MET A 31 24.09 6.61 3.48
C MET A 31 24.47 7.74 2.51
N PRO A 32 25.75 7.91 2.08
CA PRO A 32 26.10 8.94 1.11
C PRO A 32 25.33 8.83 -0.21
N GLU A 33 25.14 7.61 -0.73
CA GLU A 33 24.41 7.39 -1.99
C GLU A 33 22.90 7.63 -1.81
N VAL A 34 22.33 7.19 -0.69
CA VAL A 34 20.92 7.44 -0.33
C VAL A 34 20.64 8.94 -0.27
N LEU A 35 21.46 9.70 0.46
CA LEU A 35 21.28 11.15 0.62
C LEU A 35 21.53 11.91 -0.68
N ASN A 36 22.50 11.49 -1.49
CA ASN A 36 22.73 12.06 -2.83
C ASN A 36 21.53 11.85 -3.75
N THR A 37 20.97 10.64 -3.78
CA THR A 37 19.77 10.34 -4.57
C THR A 37 18.58 11.17 -4.09
N LEU A 38 18.37 11.25 -2.77
CA LEU A 38 17.31 12.08 -2.21
C LEU A 38 17.50 13.56 -2.57
N SER A 39 18.72 14.09 -2.53
CA SER A 39 19.02 15.46 -2.96
C SER A 39 18.64 15.70 -4.42
N ARG A 40 19.04 14.80 -5.33
CA ARG A 40 18.69 14.89 -6.75
C ARG A 40 17.16 14.84 -6.97
N MET A 41 16.46 14.04 -6.18
CA MET A 41 14.99 14.00 -6.23
C MET A 41 14.38 15.34 -5.82
N ARG A 42 14.90 15.98 -4.75
CA ARG A 42 14.44 17.31 -4.32
C ARG A 42 14.63 18.33 -5.44
N ASP A 43 15.83 18.40 -6.01
CA ASP A 43 16.15 19.33 -7.10
C ASP A 43 15.23 19.14 -8.31
N PHE A 44 14.96 17.88 -8.68
CA PHE A 44 14.04 17.57 -9.78
C PHE A 44 12.59 17.89 -9.44
N ALA A 45 12.13 17.56 -8.24
CA ALA A 45 10.78 17.86 -7.79
C ALA A 45 10.52 19.37 -7.75
N ASP A 46 11.46 20.15 -7.21
CA ASP A 46 11.39 21.61 -7.20
C ASP A 46 11.36 22.19 -8.62
N ALA A 47 12.21 21.69 -9.52
CA ALA A 47 12.21 22.15 -10.91
C ALA A 47 10.87 21.88 -11.61
N VAL A 48 10.26 20.71 -11.39
CA VAL A 48 8.93 20.36 -11.92
C VAL A 48 7.86 21.27 -11.33
N ARG A 49 7.84 21.43 -10.00
CA ARG A 49 6.84 22.22 -9.28
C ARG A 49 6.91 23.71 -9.58
N SER A 50 8.11 24.25 -9.78
CA SER A 50 8.31 25.66 -10.11
C SER A 50 8.07 25.99 -11.59
N GLY A 51 7.89 24.98 -12.45
CA GLY A 51 7.82 25.13 -13.91
C GLY A 51 9.17 25.45 -14.58
N ALA A 52 10.29 25.28 -13.86
CA ALA A 52 11.63 25.39 -14.43
C ALA A 52 11.96 24.19 -15.33
N TYR A 53 11.47 23.01 -14.95
CA TYR A 53 11.39 21.86 -15.85
C TYR A 53 10.12 21.97 -16.69
N GLN A 54 10.29 22.02 -18.00
CA GLN A 54 9.20 22.22 -18.95
C GLN A 54 9.06 21.01 -19.87
N GLY A 55 7.83 20.61 -20.12
CA GLY A 55 7.49 19.81 -21.29
C GLY A 55 7.46 20.67 -22.55
N GLN A 56 7.15 20.07 -23.70
CA GLN A 56 7.07 20.78 -24.97
C GLN A 56 6.06 21.95 -24.93
N GLY A 57 5.01 21.84 -24.11
CA GLY A 57 3.95 22.85 -23.94
C GLY A 57 4.18 23.83 -22.79
N GLY A 58 5.29 23.75 -22.07
CA GLY A 58 5.59 24.60 -20.92
C GLY A 58 5.59 23.84 -19.59
N ALA A 59 5.13 24.48 -18.51
CA ALA A 59 5.16 23.89 -17.17
C ALA A 59 4.34 22.59 -17.10
N ILE A 60 4.85 21.61 -16.35
CA ILE A 60 4.18 20.32 -16.16
C ILE A 60 2.92 20.51 -15.32
N THR A 61 1.77 20.02 -15.81
CA THR A 61 0.48 20.08 -15.12
C THR A 61 0.06 18.74 -14.53
N ASP A 62 0.57 17.65 -15.12
CA ASP A 62 0.20 16.28 -14.80
C ASP A 62 1.43 15.39 -14.75
N VAL A 63 1.45 14.50 -13.76
CA VAL A 63 2.50 13.48 -13.56
C VAL A 63 1.81 12.12 -13.58
N VAL A 64 2.21 11.24 -14.50
CA VAL A 64 1.72 9.87 -14.59
C VAL A 64 2.80 8.92 -14.07
N ASN A 65 2.56 8.33 -12.90
CA ASN A 65 3.41 7.28 -12.34
C ASN A 65 2.99 5.92 -12.89
N ILE A 66 3.86 5.26 -13.63
CA ILE A 66 3.64 3.93 -14.19
C ILE A 66 4.49 2.91 -13.40
N GLY A 67 3.84 2.03 -12.67
CA GLY A 67 4.49 1.01 -11.84
C GLY A 67 3.46 0.00 -11.33
N ILE A 68 3.89 -1.16 -10.80
CA ILE A 68 2.96 -2.17 -10.27
C ILE A 68 3.39 -2.62 -8.87
N GLY A 69 2.41 -3.04 -8.05
CA GLY A 69 2.64 -3.50 -6.68
C GLY A 69 3.27 -2.39 -5.83
N GLY A 70 4.50 -2.63 -5.35
CA GLY A 70 5.20 -1.70 -4.46
C GLY A 70 5.55 -0.36 -5.11
N SER A 71 5.69 -0.34 -6.44
CA SER A 71 5.93 0.87 -7.24
C SER A 71 4.68 1.73 -7.48
N ASP A 72 3.52 1.28 -6.99
CA ASP A 72 2.21 1.91 -7.23
C ASP A 72 1.46 2.16 -5.91
N LEU A 73 1.23 1.10 -5.12
CA LEU A 73 0.35 1.15 -3.96
C LEU A 73 0.79 2.18 -2.92
N GLY A 74 2.09 2.27 -2.64
CA GLY A 74 2.66 3.22 -1.69
C GLY A 74 2.46 4.67 -2.15
N PRO A 75 3.00 5.07 -3.31
CA PRO A 75 2.82 6.42 -3.86
C PRO A 75 1.34 6.81 -4.03
N ALA A 76 0.51 5.92 -4.59
CA ALA A 76 -0.93 6.20 -4.78
C ALA A 76 -1.67 6.42 -3.46
N MET A 77 -1.38 5.60 -2.44
CA MET A 77 -1.95 5.74 -1.11
C MET A 77 -1.50 7.05 -0.45
N ALA A 78 -0.21 7.34 -0.47
CA ALA A 78 0.35 8.49 0.23
C ALA A 78 -0.07 9.83 -0.40
N THR A 79 -0.13 9.90 -1.73
CA THR A 79 -0.59 11.12 -2.43
C THR A 79 -2.06 11.39 -2.12
N LEU A 80 -2.92 10.36 -2.08
CA LEU A 80 -4.30 10.52 -1.65
C LEU A 80 -4.43 10.93 -0.18
N ALA A 81 -3.70 10.26 0.71
CA ALA A 81 -3.67 10.51 2.14
C ALA A 81 -3.26 11.95 2.48
N LEU A 82 -2.31 12.50 1.70
CA LEU A 82 -1.74 13.83 1.89
C LEU A 82 -2.30 14.88 0.94
N ALA A 83 -3.47 14.65 0.32
CA ALA A 83 -4.13 15.63 -0.53
C ALA A 83 -4.26 17.06 0.05
N PRO A 84 -4.42 17.29 1.38
CA PRO A 84 -4.41 18.64 1.95
C PRO A 84 -3.07 19.40 1.82
N PHE A 85 -1.99 18.67 1.54
CA PHE A 85 -0.63 19.20 1.33
C PHE A 85 -0.23 19.14 -0.15
N HIS A 86 -1.14 18.72 -1.04
CA HIS A 86 -0.86 18.62 -2.48
C HIS A 86 -1.06 19.98 -3.14
N ASP A 87 0.06 20.61 -3.49
CA ASP A 87 0.13 21.91 -4.18
C ASP A 87 0.94 21.86 -5.50
N GLY A 88 1.51 20.70 -5.84
CA GLY A 88 2.21 20.45 -7.10
C GLY A 88 1.28 20.00 -8.24
N PRO A 89 1.86 19.55 -9.38
CA PRO A 89 1.11 18.98 -10.50
C PRO A 89 0.20 17.82 -10.08
N ARG A 90 -0.91 17.61 -10.80
CA ARG A 90 -1.82 16.48 -10.55
C ARG A 90 -1.07 15.17 -10.77
N CYS A 91 -1.25 14.21 -9.87
CA CYS A 91 -0.58 12.92 -9.97
C CYS A 91 -1.60 11.81 -10.29
N HIS A 92 -1.27 11.00 -11.28
CA HIS A 92 -2.05 9.87 -11.77
C HIS A 92 -1.22 8.60 -11.63
N PHE A 93 -1.86 7.47 -11.36
CA PHE A 93 -1.18 6.21 -11.07
C PHE A 93 -1.71 5.12 -11.99
N VAL A 94 -0.83 4.55 -12.81
CA VAL A 94 -1.16 3.49 -13.77
C VAL A 94 -0.35 2.24 -13.42
N SER A 95 -1.04 1.12 -13.24
CA SER A 95 -0.42 -0.12 -12.78
C SER A 95 -0.86 -1.37 -13.52
N ASN A 96 -2.18 -1.59 -13.61
CA ASN A 96 -2.74 -2.73 -14.33
C ASN A 96 -2.32 -2.76 -15.82
N VAL A 97 -2.10 -3.97 -16.37
CA VAL A 97 -1.85 -4.19 -17.80
C VAL A 97 -3.14 -4.15 -18.64
N ASP A 98 -4.30 -4.24 -17.99
CA ASP A 98 -5.58 -3.92 -18.61
C ASP A 98 -5.52 -2.50 -19.24
N GLY A 99 -5.66 -2.45 -20.56
CA GLY A 99 -5.54 -1.23 -21.36
C GLY A 99 -6.54 -0.14 -20.96
N ALA A 100 -7.65 -0.48 -20.30
CA ALA A 100 -8.58 0.50 -19.76
C ALA A 100 -7.89 1.48 -18.80
N HIS A 101 -6.95 1.02 -17.99
CA HIS A 101 -6.31 1.84 -16.96
C HIS A 101 -5.47 2.98 -17.56
N ILE A 102 -4.57 2.66 -18.49
CA ILE A 102 -3.76 3.66 -19.20
C ILE A 102 -4.65 4.52 -20.11
N ALA A 103 -5.62 3.93 -20.81
CA ALA A 103 -6.46 4.65 -21.76
C ALA A 103 -7.36 5.69 -21.09
N ASP A 104 -8.01 5.35 -19.98
CA ASP A 104 -8.88 6.28 -19.25
C ASP A 104 -8.08 7.43 -18.62
N ILE A 105 -6.88 7.16 -18.10
CA ILE A 105 -6.01 8.22 -17.57
C ILE A 105 -5.54 9.15 -18.68
N LEU A 106 -4.97 8.62 -19.76
CA LEU A 106 -4.37 9.46 -20.81
C LEU A 106 -5.41 10.24 -21.64
N ARG A 107 -6.67 9.81 -21.68
CA ARG A 107 -7.74 10.44 -22.47
C ARG A 107 -7.90 11.94 -22.22
N ASP A 108 -7.78 12.35 -20.95
CA ASP A 108 -8.08 13.71 -20.51
C ASP A 108 -6.80 14.56 -20.28
N LEU A 109 -5.62 14.04 -20.63
CA LEU A 109 -4.34 14.71 -20.41
C LEU A 109 -3.81 15.40 -21.69
N ASP A 110 -3.03 16.46 -21.50
CA ASP A 110 -2.26 17.10 -22.56
C ASP A 110 -0.85 16.47 -22.61
N PRO A 111 -0.46 15.79 -23.71
CA PRO A 111 0.86 15.18 -23.82
C PRO A 111 2.00 16.20 -23.74
N THR A 112 1.76 17.47 -24.08
CA THR A 112 2.79 18.51 -24.08
C THR A 112 3.12 19.06 -22.69
N THR A 113 2.26 18.85 -21.69
CA THR A 113 2.45 19.27 -20.29
C THR A 113 2.41 18.11 -19.29
N THR A 114 2.53 16.87 -19.77
CA THR A 114 2.55 15.65 -18.94
C THR A 114 3.97 15.12 -18.74
N LEU A 115 4.35 14.82 -17.49
CA LEU A 115 5.56 14.08 -17.14
C LEU A 115 5.21 12.62 -16.84
N VAL A 116 5.92 11.67 -17.43
CA VAL A 116 5.77 10.24 -17.12
C VAL A 116 6.92 9.75 -16.25
N ILE A 117 6.61 9.09 -15.14
CA ILE A 117 7.59 8.44 -14.26
C ILE A 117 7.45 6.93 -14.41
N VAL A 118 8.50 6.26 -14.87
CA VAL A 118 8.51 4.79 -15.04
C VAL A 118 9.21 4.14 -13.83
N ALA A 119 8.42 3.45 -13.01
CA ALA A 119 8.85 2.89 -11.72
C ALA A 119 9.03 1.36 -11.79
N SER A 120 10.22 0.92 -12.21
CA SER A 120 10.58 -0.51 -12.30
C SER A 120 12.06 -0.72 -11.99
N LYS A 121 12.35 -1.49 -10.93
CA LYS A 121 13.72 -1.82 -10.51
C LYS A 121 14.55 -2.38 -11.67
N THR A 122 14.03 -3.40 -12.37
CA THR A 122 14.74 -4.08 -13.47
C THR A 122 14.53 -3.42 -14.83
N PHE A 123 13.57 -2.51 -14.93
CA PHE A 123 13.11 -1.88 -16.18
C PHE A 123 12.65 -2.91 -17.24
N THR A 124 12.09 -4.04 -16.78
CA THR A 124 11.60 -5.14 -17.64
C THR A 124 10.26 -5.72 -17.21
N THR A 125 9.64 -5.19 -16.16
CA THR A 125 8.32 -5.65 -15.71
C THR A 125 7.33 -5.47 -16.85
N ILE A 126 6.73 -6.57 -17.33
CA ILE A 126 5.95 -6.59 -18.57
C ILE A 126 4.82 -5.56 -18.51
N GLU A 127 4.04 -5.57 -17.43
CA GLU A 127 2.92 -4.66 -17.23
C GLU A 127 3.36 -3.19 -17.26
N THR A 128 4.45 -2.86 -16.55
CA THR A 128 5.01 -1.50 -16.48
C THR A 128 5.57 -1.05 -17.82
N MET A 129 6.32 -1.91 -18.51
CA MET A 129 6.98 -1.54 -19.77
C MET A 129 6.00 -1.45 -20.93
N THR A 130 4.96 -2.30 -20.96
CA THR A 130 3.85 -2.17 -21.91
C THR A 130 3.17 -0.82 -21.75
N ASN A 131 2.78 -0.45 -20.52
CA ASN A 131 2.17 0.85 -20.24
C ASN A 131 3.10 2.03 -20.53
N ALA A 132 4.40 1.92 -20.21
CA ALA A 132 5.38 2.97 -20.51
C ALA A 132 5.56 3.18 -22.02
N GLN A 133 5.55 2.09 -22.81
CA GLN A 133 5.60 2.18 -24.27
C GLN A 133 4.30 2.79 -24.82
N THR A 134 3.13 2.38 -24.32
CA THR A 134 1.84 2.98 -24.69
C THR A 134 1.80 4.48 -24.40
N ALA A 135 2.28 4.92 -23.23
CA ALA A 135 2.37 6.35 -22.90
C ALA A 135 3.33 7.08 -23.84
N LYS A 136 4.49 6.48 -24.16
CA LYS A 136 5.47 7.07 -25.08
C LYS A 136 4.90 7.23 -26.48
N ASP A 137 4.17 6.23 -26.98
CA ASP A 137 3.54 6.25 -28.30
C ASP A 137 2.41 7.28 -28.37
N TRP A 138 1.58 7.37 -27.31
CA TRP A 138 0.57 8.41 -27.16
C TRP A 138 1.21 9.82 -27.20
N MET A 139 2.29 10.04 -26.44
CA MET A 139 3.00 11.32 -26.45
C MET A 139 3.63 11.61 -27.81
N ALA A 140 4.18 10.61 -28.51
CA ALA A 140 4.80 10.78 -29.83
C ALA A 140 3.83 11.30 -30.90
N GLY A 141 2.52 11.18 -30.68
CA GLY A 141 1.51 11.81 -31.53
C GLY A 141 1.53 13.34 -31.51
N THR A 142 2.22 13.98 -30.56
CA THR A 142 2.27 15.45 -30.43
C THR A 142 3.64 15.98 -29.96
N VAL A 143 4.30 15.27 -29.05
CA VAL A 143 5.62 15.63 -28.48
C VAL A 143 6.73 15.10 -29.38
N THR A 144 7.61 16.00 -29.85
CA THR A 144 8.69 15.71 -30.79
C THR A 144 9.74 14.76 -30.20
N ASN A 145 10.06 14.93 -28.92
CA ASN A 145 10.96 14.04 -28.18
C ASN A 145 10.28 13.59 -26.87
N PRO A 146 9.41 12.57 -26.91
CA PRO A 146 8.67 12.13 -25.73
C PRO A 146 9.58 11.79 -24.56
N ALA A 147 10.74 11.17 -24.78
CA ALA A 147 11.66 10.77 -23.72
C ALA A 147 12.25 11.95 -22.90
N ALA A 148 12.18 13.17 -23.42
CA ALA A 148 12.50 14.38 -22.66
C ALA A 148 11.47 14.69 -21.57
N GLN A 149 10.29 14.08 -21.59
CA GLN A 149 9.24 14.18 -20.57
C GLN A 149 9.07 12.85 -19.82
N PHE A 150 10.15 12.05 -19.71
CA PHE A 150 10.20 10.84 -18.90
C PHE A 150 11.28 10.93 -17.82
N ALA A 151 10.98 10.34 -16.66
CA ALA A 151 11.92 10.02 -15.59
C ALA A 151 11.82 8.52 -15.25
N ALA A 152 12.87 7.94 -14.68
CA ALA A 152 12.90 6.52 -14.31
C ALA A 152 13.34 6.30 -12.87
N LEU A 153 12.67 5.37 -12.20
CA LEU A 153 13.03 4.88 -10.87
C LEU A 153 13.52 3.44 -11.05
N SER A 154 14.83 3.27 -11.26
CA SER A 154 15.41 2.01 -11.73
C SER A 154 16.90 1.91 -11.47
N THR A 155 17.41 0.69 -11.33
CA THR A 155 18.85 0.40 -11.29
C THR A 155 19.44 0.05 -12.65
N SER A 156 18.60 -0.11 -13.70
CA SER A 156 19.08 -0.49 -15.03
C SER A 156 19.43 0.71 -15.89
N ALA A 157 20.65 1.24 -15.72
CA ALA A 157 21.15 2.38 -16.50
C ALA A 157 21.13 2.12 -18.02
N GLU A 158 21.49 0.90 -18.45
CA GLU A 158 21.49 0.51 -19.86
C GLU A 158 20.08 0.57 -20.47
N LYS A 159 19.08 -0.02 -19.80
CA LYS A 159 17.71 -0.09 -20.34
C LYS A 159 17.00 1.27 -20.30
N THR A 160 17.25 2.07 -19.26
CA THR A 160 16.73 3.44 -19.19
C THR A 160 17.33 4.34 -20.27
N ALA A 161 18.64 4.22 -20.53
CA ALA A 161 19.30 4.91 -21.64
C ALA A 161 18.77 4.44 -23.01
N ALA A 162 18.58 3.12 -23.20
CA ALA A 162 17.99 2.57 -24.42
C ALA A 162 16.54 3.05 -24.66
N PHE A 163 15.79 3.31 -23.59
CA PHE A 163 14.46 3.93 -23.68
C PHE A 163 14.53 5.42 -24.03
N GLY A 164 15.69 6.06 -23.89
CA GLY A 164 15.95 7.47 -24.21
C GLY A 164 15.89 8.41 -23.01
N ILE A 165 15.85 7.89 -21.78
CA ILE A 165 15.78 8.71 -20.56
C ILE A 165 17.18 9.18 -20.19
N ASP A 166 17.35 10.49 -20.03
CA ASP A 166 18.62 11.08 -19.61
C ASP A 166 19.00 10.63 -18.20
N ALA A 167 20.28 10.30 -17.99
CA ALA A 167 20.78 9.79 -16.71
C ALA A 167 20.51 10.73 -15.52
N SER A 168 20.44 12.05 -15.74
CA SER A 168 20.08 13.02 -14.70
C SER A 168 18.68 12.79 -14.11
N ARG A 169 17.76 12.18 -14.89
CA ARG A 169 16.38 11.83 -14.50
C ARG A 169 16.20 10.34 -14.20
N VAL A 170 17.29 9.61 -14.03
CA VAL A 170 17.28 8.23 -13.54
C VAL A 170 17.67 8.21 -12.06
N PHE A 171 16.75 7.76 -11.22
CA PHE A 171 16.89 7.67 -9.78
C PHE A 171 16.99 6.19 -9.38
N GLY A 172 18.22 5.74 -9.13
CA GLY A 172 18.51 4.36 -8.72
C GLY A 172 18.30 4.13 -7.23
N PHE A 173 18.08 2.88 -6.85
CA PHE A 173 17.99 2.46 -5.44
C PHE A 173 18.57 1.06 -5.27
N ALA A 174 19.23 0.83 -4.14
CA ALA A 174 19.91 -0.43 -3.88
C ALA A 174 18.95 -1.62 -3.76
N ASP A 175 19.50 -2.82 -3.87
CA ASP A 175 18.72 -4.05 -3.92
C ASP A 175 18.06 -4.46 -2.60
N TRP A 176 18.60 -3.97 -1.47
CA TRP A 176 18.04 -4.07 -0.12
C TRP A 176 16.76 -3.26 0.10
N VAL A 177 16.31 -2.49 -0.90
CA VAL A 177 15.00 -1.84 -0.91
C VAL A 177 13.97 -2.82 -1.47
N GLY A 178 13.21 -3.45 -0.58
CA GLY A 178 12.06 -4.28 -0.95
C GLY A 178 10.92 -3.45 -1.55
N GLY A 179 10.25 -3.98 -2.57
CA GLY A 179 9.22 -3.23 -3.31
C GLY A 179 8.09 -2.68 -2.42
N ARG A 180 7.54 -3.51 -1.53
CA ARG A 180 6.50 -3.11 -0.56
C ARG A 180 6.99 -2.18 0.57
N TYR A 181 8.28 -1.86 0.60
CA TYR A 181 8.95 -0.95 1.55
C TYR A 181 9.68 0.21 0.83
N SER A 182 9.31 0.54 -0.41
CA SER A 182 10.16 1.37 -1.28
C SER A 182 9.77 2.86 -1.36
N MET A 183 8.56 3.23 -0.94
CA MET A 183 8.03 4.60 -1.12
C MET A 183 8.80 5.71 -0.38
N TRP A 184 9.72 5.34 0.50
CA TRP A 184 10.59 6.25 1.26
C TRP A 184 11.70 6.90 0.41
N GLY A 185 12.08 6.27 -0.71
CA GLY A 185 13.17 6.69 -1.57
C GLY A 185 12.69 7.05 -2.97
N PRO A 186 13.44 6.68 -4.04
CA PRO A 186 13.09 7.00 -5.42
C PRO A 186 11.65 6.71 -5.82
N ILE A 187 11.09 5.57 -5.39
CA ILE A 187 9.69 5.20 -5.67
C ILE A 187 8.69 6.27 -5.17
N GLY A 188 9.04 7.04 -4.14
CA GLY A 188 8.25 8.18 -3.64
C GLY A 188 8.38 9.48 -4.45
N LEU A 189 9.05 9.50 -5.61
CA LEU A 189 9.25 10.74 -6.38
C LEU A 189 7.94 11.44 -6.76
N SER A 190 6.92 10.68 -7.18
CA SER A 190 5.60 11.25 -7.50
C SER A 190 4.94 11.88 -6.27
N LEU A 191 5.10 11.29 -5.09
CA LEU A 191 4.66 11.90 -3.83
C LEU A 191 5.42 13.20 -3.56
N MET A 192 6.74 13.20 -3.66
CA MET A 192 7.58 14.39 -3.44
C MET A 192 7.20 15.54 -4.40
N ILE A 193 6.89 15.23 -5.66
CA ILE A 193 6.40 16.24 -6.62
C ILE A 193 5.03 16.78 -6.18
N ALA A 194 4.13 15.92 -5.71
CA ALA A 194 2.78 16.31 -5.29
C ALA A 194 2.78 17.27 -4.09
N ILE A 195 3.52 16.94 -3.03
CA ILE A 195 3.47 17.66 -1.73
C ILE A 195 4.68 18.56 -1.44
N GLY A 196 5.70 18.50 -2.29
CA GLY A 196 6.95 19.25 -2.13
C GLY A 196 8.01 18.53 -1.27
N PRO A 197 9.30 18.88 -1.46
CA PRO A 197 10.41 18.29 -0.70
C PRO A 197 10.29 18.44 0.81
N GLU A 198 9.81 19.57 1.32
CA GLU A 198 9.73 19.83 2.76
C GLU A 198 8.71 18.89 3.43
N ALA A 199 7.53 18.74 2.83
CA ALA A 199 6.51 17.82 3.35
C ALA A 199 6.93 16.35 3.18
N PHE A 200 7.67 16.02 2.12
CA PHE A 200 8.27 14.68 1.96
C PHE A 200 9.31 14.41 3.05
N ASP A 201 10.17 15.39 3.37
CA ASP A 201 11.12 15.28 4.47
C ASP A 201 10.41 15.11 5.82
N GLU A 202 9.32 15.82 6.08
CA GLU A 202 8.50 15.60 7.27
C GLU A 202 7.95 14.17 7.34
N PHE A 203 7.49 13.63 6.21
CA PHE A 203 7.03 12.25 6.08
C PHE A 203 8.15 11.25 6.42
N LEU A 204 9.37 11.43 5.87
CA LEU A 204 10.52 10.61 6.22
C LEU A 204 10.91 10.73 7.70
N ARG A 205 10.94 11.94 8.26
CA ARG A 205 11.23 12.17 9.69
C ARG A 205 10.19 11.55 10.60
N GLY A 206 8.94 11.48 10.16
CA GLY A 206 7.87 10.75 10.83
C GLY A 206 8.25 9.28 11.01
N ALA A 207 8.60 8.64 9.90
CA ALA A 207 9.00 7.24 9.90
C ALA A 207 10.31 7.00 10.68
N GLN A 208 11.32 7.87 10.51
CA GLN A 208 12.57 7.83 11.30
C GLN A 208 12.30 7.92 12.82
N SER A 209 11.31 8.73 13.23
CA SER A 209 10.95 8.81 14.65
C SER A 209 10.34 7.51 15.19
N MET A 210 9.61 6.78 14.34
CA MET A 210 9.07 5.47 14.69
C MET A 210 10.17 4.40 14.68
N ASP A 211 11.17 4.49 13.79
CA ASP A 211 12.35 3.63 13.83
C ASP A 211 13.10 3.74 15.16
N ARG A 212 13.36 4.98 15.60
CA ARG A 212 14.02 5.21 16.89
C ARG A 212 13.20 4.69 18.06
N HIS A 213 11.88 4.92 18.02
CA HIS A 213 10.96 4.37 19.02
C HIS A 213 11.04 2.84 19.07
N PHE A 214 10.95 2.18 17.91
CA PHE A 214 11.05 0.73 17.80
C PHE A 214 12.39 0.18 18.32
N GLN A 215 13.49 0.86 18.04
CA GLN A 215 14.83 0.44 18.45
C GLN A 215 15.11 0.63 19.95
N THR A 216 14.51 1.64 20.58
CA THR A 216 14.94 2.10 21.92
C THR A 216 13.90 1.91 23.03
N ALA A 217 12.61 1.82 22.70
CA ALA A 217 11.57 1.64 23.71
C ALA A 217 11.60 0.20 24.28
N ALA A 218 11.44 0.07 25.60
CA ALA A 218 11.22 -1.21 26.26
C ALA A 218 9.98 -1.91 25.67
N PHE A 219 10.00 -3.24 25.57
CA PHE A 219 8.97 -4.00 24.84
C PHE A 219 7.53 -3.75 25.32
N ASP A 220 7.33 -3.52 26.62
CA ASP A 220 6.03 -3.19 27.23
C ASP A 220 5.54 -1.76 26.91
N GLN A 221 6.39 -0.92 26.33
CA GLN A 221 6.09 0.42 25.84
C GLN A 221 6.31 0.55 24.32
N ASN A 222 6.74 -0.53 23.66
CA ASN A 222 7.10 -0.55 22.26
C ASN A 222 5.86 -0.84 21.40
N MET A 223 5.23 0.22 20.92
CA MET A 223 4.00 0.15 20.12
C MET A 223 4.01 -0.88 18.96
N PRO A 224 5.02 -0.96 18.07
CA PRO A 224 5.10 -2.04 17.09
C PRO A 224 5.08 -3.45 17.70
N VAL A 225 5.86 -3.69 18.78
CA VAL A 225 5.92 -4.99 19.46
C VAL A 225 4.57 -5.35 20.09
N LEU A 226 3.94 -4.41 20.81
CA LEU A 226 2.63 -4.63 21.41
C LEU A 226 1.57 -4.96 20.36
N LEU A 227 1.55 -4.23 19.24
CA LEU A 227 0.60 -4.48 18.15
C LEU A 227 0.84 -5.83 17.48
N ALA A 228 2.10 -6.23 17.30
CA ALA A 228 2.48 -7.55 16.80
C ALA A 228 2.02 -8.67 17.75
N LEU A 229 2.26 -8.54 19.06
CA LEU A 229 1.86 -9.55 20.04
C LEU A 229 0.33 -9.70 20.11
N VAL A 230 -0.43 -8.60 19.99
CA VAL A 230 -1.89 -8.65 19.87
C VAL A 230 -2.32 -9.38 18.59
N GLY A 231 -1.66 -9.10 17.46
CA GLY A 231 -1.88 -9.80 16.20
C GLY A 231 -1.61 -11.31 16.29
N ILE A 232 -0.46 -11.69 16.86
CA ILE A 232 -0.07 -13.08 17.10
C ILE A 232 -1.05 -13.76 18.05
N TRP A 233 -1.47 -13.11 19.13
CA TRP A 233 -2.48 -13.67 20.04
C TRP A 233 -3.79 -13.99 19.31
N HIS A 234 -4.29 -13.06 18.50
CA HIS A 234 -5.51 -13.28 17.75
C HIS A 234 -5.37 -14.38 16.70
N ASN A 235 -4.29 -14.38 15.92
CA ASN A 235 -4.14 -15.33 14.82
C ASN A 235 -3.71 -16.72 15.29
N GLN A 236 -2.69 -16.81 16.15
CA GLN A 236 -2.09 -18.09 16.56
C GLN A 236 -2.81 -18.76 17.72
N VAL A 237 -3.37 -17.98 18.66
CA VAL A 237 -3.98 -18.54 19.87
C VAL A 237 -5.50 -18.57 19.77
N CYS A 238 -6.10 -17.53 19.21
CA CYS A 238 -7.57 -17.45 19.08
C CYS A 238 -8.08 -17.97 17.73
N ASP A 239 -7.20 -18.32 16.78
CA ASP A 239 -7.55 -18.80 15.43
C ASP A 239 -8.39 -17.79 14.61
N TYR A 240 -8.14 -16.49 14.81
CA TYR A 240 -8.80 -15.43 14.07
C TYR A 240 -8.01 -15.10 12.79
N ALA A 241 -8.35 -15.81 11.71
CA ALA A 241 -7.61 -15.80 10.45
C ALA A 241 -7.53 -14.45 9.69
N THR A 242 -8.28 -13.42 10.10
CA THR A 242 -8.36 -12.15 9.35
C THR A 242 -8.27 -10.92 10.25
N ARG A 243 -7.63 -9.85 9.76
CA ARG A 243 -7.44 -8.54 10.41
C ARG A 243 -8.13 -7.45 9.59
N ALA A 244 -9.06 -6.70 10.19
CA ALA A 244 -9.71 -5.58 9.51
C ALA A 244 -9.05 -4.24 9.86
N VAL A 245 -8.60 -3.47 8.88
CA VAL A 245 -8.02 -2.12 9.05
C VAL A 245 -9.06 -1.08 8.62
N LEU A 246 -9.52 -0.26 9.57
CA LEU A 246 -10.73 0.55 9.43
C LEU A 246 -10.41 2.02 9.73
N PRO A 247 -9.77 2.75 8.80
CA PRO A 247 -9.45 4.15 9.00
C PRO A 247 -10.71 5.02 8.92
N TYR A 248 -11.00 5.79 9.96
CA TYR A 248 -12.05 6.81 9.95
C TYR A 248 -11.47 8.11 9.39
N ASP A 249 -11.03 8.02 8.13
CA ASP A 249 -10.50 9.09 7.30
C ASP A 249 -10.66 8.68 5.83
N GLN A 250 -11.40 9.46 5.04
CA GLN A 250 -11.67 9.14 3.64
C GLN A 250 -10.39 9.13 2.78
N ARG A 251 -9.38 9.93 3.14
CA ARG A 251 -8.12 10.03 2.39
C ARG A 251 -7.20 8.83 2.64
N LEU A 252 -7.48 8.04 3.68
CA LEU A 252 -6.83 6.75 3.94
C LEU A 252 -7.56 5.57 3.29
N SER A 253 -8.44 5.79 2.31
CA SER A 253 -9.19 4.71 1.64
C SER A 253 -8.30 3.64 0.99
N ARG A 254 -7.08 4.01 0.58
CA ARG A 254 -6.09 3.10 -0.01
C ARG A 254 -5.16 2.45 1.03
N LEU A 255 -5.20 2.87 2.29
CA LEU A 255 -4.33 2.33 3.34
C LEU A 255 -4.54 0.82 3.59
N PRO A 256 -5.79 0.30 3.66
CA PRO A 256 -5.99 -1.15 3.79
C PRO A 256 -5.38 -1.94 2.62
N ALA A 257 -5.50 -1.45 1.38
CA ALA A 257 -4.91 -2.08 0.20
C ALA A 257 -3.38 -2.02 0.20
N TYR A 258 -2.79 -0.92 0.70
CA TYR A 258 -1.35 -0.85 0.91
C TYR A 258 -0.89 -1.88 1.97
N PHE A 259 -1.62 -2.02 3.09
CA PHE A 259 -1.30 -3.00 4.13
C PHE A 259 -1.53 -4.45 3.72
N GLN A 260 -2.46 -4.71 2.79
CA GLN A 260 -2.57 -6.04 2.15
C GLN A 260 -1.25 -6.47 1.55
N GLN A 261 -0.64 -5.60 0.72
CA GLN A 261 0.67 -5.93 0.17
C GLN A 261 1.74 -6.00 1.26
N LEU A 262 1.83 -4.99 2.13
CA LEU A 262 2.85 -4.93 3.17
C LEU A 262 2.88 -6.19 4.04
N GLU A 263 1.73 -6.66 4.51
CA GLU A 263 1.65 -7.76 5.48
C GLU A 263 1.51 -9.12 4.80
N MET A 264 0.61 -9.27 3.82
CA MET A 264 0.31 -10.58 3.25
C MET A 264 1.43 -11.07 2.33
N GLU A 265 2.09 -10.17 1.59
CA GLU A 265 3.26 -10.53 0.78
C GLU A 265 4.51 -10.76 1.65
N SER A 266 4.63 -10.06 2.79
CA SER A 266 5.73 -10.28 3.74
C SER A 266 5.58 -11.59 4.51
N ASN A 267 4.45 -11.79 5.18
CA ASN A 267 4.27 -12.83 6.19
C ASN A 267 3.34 -13.97 5.73
N GLY A 268 2.81 -13.95 4.52
CA GLY A 268 2.07 -15.08 3.92
C GLY A 268 3.01 -16.16 3.41
N LYS A 269 3.67 -16.89 4.32
CA LYS A 269 4.73 -17.85 4.02
C LYS A 269 4.37 -19.25 4.53
N GLY A 270 4.74 -20.28 3.76
CA GLY A 270 4.50 -21.68 4.13
C GLY A 270 5.69 -22.38 4.78
N VAL A 271 6.87 -21.75 4.78
CA VAL A 271 8.12 -22.33 5.29
C VAL A 271 8.85 -21.35 6.21
N SER A 272 9.56 -21.89 7.20
CA SER A 272 10.50 -21.15 8.05
C SER A 272 11.80 -20.81 7.30
N MET A 273 12.63 -19.97 7.93
CA MET A 273 13.92 -19.53 7.37
C MET A 273 14.88 -20.70 7.05
N ASP A 274 14.79 -21.82 7.79
CA ASP A 274 15.58 -23.04 7.54
C ASP A 274 14.99 -23.95 6.45
N GLY A 275 13.86 -23.58 5.86
CA GLY A 275 13.18 -24.32 4.80
C GLY A 275 12.21 -25.40 5.28
N ALA A 276 12.01 -25.57 6.59
CA ALA A 276 11.00 -26.50 7.10
C ALA A 276 9.57 -25.96 6.88
N GLU A 277 8.60 -26.86 6.71
CA GLU A 277 7.18 -26.50 6.65
C GLU A 277 6.71 -25.95 8.01
N LEU A 278 5.92 -24.88 8.00
CA LEU A 278 5.39 -24.30 9.23
C LEU A 278 4.28 -25.19 9.83
N PRO A 279 4.36 -25.59 11.11
CA PRO A 279 3.31 -26.37 11.76
C PRO A 279 2.12 -25.51 12.25
N TYR A 280 2.13 -24.21 11.96
CA TYR A 280 1.15 -23.21 12.39
C TYR A 280 0.83 -22.23 11.25
N HIS A 281 -0.22 -21.43 11.42
CA HIS A 281 -0.58 -20.40 10.44
C HIS A 281 0.47 -19.27 10.43
N SER A 282 0.73 -18.68 9.26
CA SER A 282 1.63 -17.53 9.13
C SER A 282 0.87 -16.20 9.32
N GLY A 283 1.14 -15.17 8.51
CA GLY A 283 0.39 -13.90 8.51
C GLY A 283 -1.12 -14.07 8.21
N PRO A 284 -1.98 -13.19 8.75
CA PRO A 284 -3.42 -13.22 8.53
C PRO A 284 -3.83 -12.58 7.20
N ILE A 285 -5.09 -12.76 6.80
CA ILE A 285 -5.69 -11.99 5.70
C ILE A 285 -6.03 -10.58 6.18
N VAL A 286 -5.46 -9.56 5.53
CA VAL A 286 -5.73 -8.15 5.84
C VAL A 286 -6.77 -7.59 4.87
N TRP A 287 -7.72 -6.81 5.38
CA TRP A 287 -8.74 -6.17 4.53
C TRP A 287 -9.36 -4.97 5.24
N GLY A 288 -10.14 -4.17 4.52
CA GLY A 288 -10.90 -3.08 5.13
C GLY A 288 -11.24 -1.96 4.16
N GLU A 289 -12.02 -1.01 4.65
CA GLU A 289 -12.50 0.19 3.96
C GLU A 289 -12.62 1.32 4.98
N PRO A 290 -12.58 2.60 4.56
CA PRO A 290 -12.69 3.69 5.49
C PRO A 290 -14.08 3.72 6.17
N GLY A 291 -14.08 4.13 7.43
CA GLY A 291 -15.30 4.50 8.13
C GLY A 291 -15.83 5.83 7.58
N THR A 292 -17.15 6.04 7.49
CA THR A 292 -18.24 5.15 7.93
C THR A 292 -18.72 4.18 6.86
N ASN A 293 -18.17 4.21 5.63
CA ASN A 293 -18.65 3.39 4.51
C ASN A 293 -18.62 1.89 4.85
N GLY A 294 -17.55 1.40 5.48
CA GLY A 294 -17.47 0.01 5.95
C GLY A 294 -18.61 -0.41 6.89
N GLN A 295 -19.13 0.53 7.71
CA GLN A 295 -20.27 0.27 8.59
C GLN A 295 -21.53 -0.14 7.83
N HIS A 296 -21.69 0.43 6.63
CA HIS A 296 -22.84 0.20 5.77
C HIS A 296 -22.59 -0.87 4.70
N ALA A 297 -21.48 -1.61 4.80
CA ALA A 297 -21.12 -2.68 3.89
C ALA A 297 -21.01 -4.03 4.63
N PHE A 298 -20.02 -4.18 5.51
CA PHE A 298 -19.63 -5.49 6.05
C PHE A 298 -19.63 -5.57 7.58
N TYR A 299 -19.90 -4.47 8.30
CA TYR A 299 -19.95 -4.49 9.77
C TYR A 299 -21.06 -5.39 10.32
N GLN A 300 -22.10 -5.68 9.54
CA GLN A 300 -23.10 -6.70 9.87
C GLN A 300 -22.43 -8.05 10.17
N LEU A 301 -21.48 -8.47 9.32
CA LEU A 301 -20.71 -9.71 9.52
C LEU A 301 -19.78 -9.57 10.71
N ILE A 302 -19.09 -8.44 10.87
CA ILE A 302 -18.21 -8.20 12.01
C ILE A 302 -18.98 -8.32 13.34
N HIS A 303 -20.18 -7.75 13.44
CA HIS A 303 -20.96 -7.74 14.70
C HIS A 303 -21.70 -9.04 14.99
N GLN A 304 -22.36 -9.63 13.99
CA GLN A 304 -23.29 -10.74 14.19
C GLN A 304 -22.92 -12.01 13.42
N GLY A 305 -21.87 -11.98 12.59
CA GLY A 305 -21.33 -13.16 11.93
C GLY A 305 -20.75 -14.17 12.92
N THR A 306 -20.51 -15.38 12.43
CA THR A 306 -20.04 -16.51 13.25
C THR A 306 -18.53 -16.54 13.46
N ARG A 307 -17.76 -15.76 12.70
CA ARG A 307 -16.32 -15.56 12.88
C ARG A 307 -16.05 -14.30 13.71
N VAL A 308 -14.99 -14.33 14.50
CA VAL A 308 -14.47 -13.14 15.17
C VAL A 308 -13.41 -12.52 14.27
N ILE A 309 -13.47 -11.20 14.12
CA ILE A 309 -12.58 -10.43 13.26
C ILE A 309 -11.99 -9.31 14.12
N PRO A 310 -10.72 -9.40 14.52
CA PRO A 310 -9.98 -8.27 15.07
C PRO A 310 -10.08 -7.04 14.18
N CYS A 311 -10.49 -5.92 14.78
CA CYS A 311 -10.65 -4.64 14.08
C CYS A 311 -9.63 -3.62 14.58
N GLU A 312 -8.96 -2.95 13.66
CA GLU A 312 -8.01 -1.87 13.95
C GLU A 312 -8.60 -0.55 13.46
N PHE A 313 -9.14 0.23 14.39
CA PHE A 313 -9.69 1.55 14.13
C PHE A 313 -8.59 2.60 14.14
N MET A 314 -8.72 3.61 13.28
CA MET A 314 -7.81 4.75 13.26
C MET A 314 -8.61 6.03 13.08
N VAL A 315 -8.34 7.08 13.86
CA VAL A 315 -9.04 8.36 13.70
C VAL A 315 -8.19 9.55 14.15
N ALA A 316 -8.25 10.63 13.38
CA ALA A 316 -7.65 11.90 13.77
C ALA A 316 -8.53 12.63 14.80
N ALA A 317 -7.94 13.27 15.81
CA ALA A 317 -8.65 14.16 16.72
C ALA A 317 -9.16 15.42 16.01
N LYS A 318 -8.47 15.84 14.94
CA LYS A 318 -8.80 17.00 14.11
C LYS A 318 -8.77 16.64 12.63
N GLY A 319 -9.85 16.98 11.91
CA GLY A 319 -9.92 16.94 10.44
C GLY A 319 -9.26 18.17 9.79
N HIS A 320 -9.11 18.16 8.48
CA HIS A 320 -8.49 19.28 7.74
C HIS A 320 -9.50 20.39 7.42
N GLU A 321 -10.79 20.06 7.40
CA GLU A 321 -11.88 20.95 7.03
C GLU A 321 -12.44 21.68 8.27
N GLY A 322 -11.81 22.80 8.64
CA GLY A 322 -12.15 23.57 9.85
C GLY A 322 -13.64 23.92 9.98
N ASP A 323 -14.27 24.32 8.88
CA ASP A 323 -15.69 24.72 8.83
C ASP A 323 -16.65 23.52 8.92
N LEU A 324 -16.16 22.30 8.70
CA LEU A 324 -16.94 21.06 8.75
C LEU A 324 -16.68 20.26 10.03
N LYS A 325 -16.25 20.92 11.13
CA LYS A 325 -16.02 20.28 12.44
C LYS A 325 -17.18 19.38 12.89
N HIS A 326 -18.42 19.74 12.58
CA HIS A 326 -19.60 18.94 12.93
C HIS A 326 -19.61 17.57 12.23
N HIS A 327 -19.17 17.47 10.97
CA HIS A 327 -18.94 16.18 10.29
C HIS A 327 -17.84 15.39 11.00
N HIS A 328 -16.73 16.04 11.35
CA HIS A 328 -15.61 15.36 12.03
C HIS A 328 -16.01 14.80 13.41
N ASN A 329 -16.81 15.56 14.17
CA ASN A 329 -17.34 15.09 15.45
C ASN A 329 -18.24 13.86 15.28
N LEU A 330 -19.10 13.83 14.25
CA LEU A 330 -19.93 12.66 13.93
C LEU A 330 -19.07 11.46 13.53
N LEU A 331 -18.00 11.68 12.76
CA LEU A 331 -17.05 10.64 12.37
C LEU A 331 -16.36 10.01 13.60
N ILE A 332 -15.86 10.84 14.51
CA ILE A 332 -15.26 10.37 15.78
C ILE A 332 -16.28 9.61 16.63
N ALA A 333 -17.50 10.15 16.78
CA ALA A 333 -18.56 9.49 17.55
C ALA A 333 -18.88 8.10 17.00
N ASN A 334 -18.93 7.97 15.67
CA ASN A 334 -19.12 6.69 15.00
C ASN A 334 -17.93 5.73 15.22
N CYS A 335 -16.69 6.20 15.11
CA CYS A 335 -15.50 5.38 15.38
C CYS A 335 -15.54 4.78 16.80
N PHE A 336 -15.77 5.63 17.80
CA PHE A 336 -15.80 5.20 19.20
C PHE A 336 -17.01 4.32 19.50
N ALA A 337 -18.19 4.67 19.00
CA ALA A 337 -19.39 3.85 19.17
C ALA A 337 -19.23 2.44 18.59
N GLN A 338 -18.53 2.28 17.46
CA GLN A 338 -18.27 0.96 16.88
C GLN A 338 -17.31 0.13 17.74
N SER A 339 -16.22 0.72 18.22
CA SER A 339 -15.30 0.02 19.15
C SER A 339 -16.01 -0.38 20.45
N GLU A 340 -16.88 0.48 21.00
CA GLU A 340 -17.68 0.20 22.18
C GLU A 340 -18.71 -0.91 21.93
N ALA A 341 -19.41 -0.86 20.79
CA ALA A 341 -20.42 -1.85 20.43
C ALA A 341 -19.82 -3.25 20.24
N LEU A 342 -18.62 -3.36 19.65
CA LEU A 342 -17.90 -4.62 19.50
C LEU A 342 -17.55 -5.24 20.86
N MET A 343 -17.17 -4.42 21.84
CA MET A 343 -16.89 -4.87 23.20
C MET A 343 -18.17 -5.26 23.96
N LYS A 344 -19.14 -4.35 24.05
CA LYS A 344 -20.32 -4.51 24.93
C LYS A 344 -21.37 -5.46 24.39
N GLY A 345 -21.66 -5.40 23.10
CA GLY A 345 -22.82 -6.07 22.53
C GLY A 345 -24.16 -5.55 23.05
N ARG A 346 -25.17 -6.41 22.99
CA ARG A 346 -26.56 -6.19 23.44
C ARG A 346 -27.16 -7.55 23.77
N THR A 347 -27.56 -7.73 25.01
CA THR A 347 -28.15 -8.97 25.53
C THR A 347 -29.54 -9.24 24.98
N LEU A 348 -30.02 -10.47 25.15
CA LEU A 348 -31.39 -10.85 24.75
C LEU A 348 -32.46 -10.06 25.52
N ASP A 349 -32.24 -9.80 26.81
CA ASP A 349 -33.21 -9.08 27.64
C ASP A 349 -33.33 -7.61 27.23
N GLU A 350 -32.20 -6.95 26.92
CA GLU A 350 -32.21 -5.59 26.35
C GLU A 350 -32.90 -5.56 24.99
N ALA A 351 -32.61 -6.52 24.12
CA ALA A 351 -33.26 -6.63 22.82
C ALA A 351 -34.77 -6.88 22.95
N ARG A 352 -35.19 -7.71 23.92
CA ARG A 352 -36.60 -7.96 24.25
C ARG A 352 -37.29 -6.69 24.73
N ALA A 353 -36.66 -5.95 25.66
CA ALA A 353 -37.21 -4.69 26.15
C ALA A 353 -37.42 -3.67 25.01
N ILE A 354 -36.45 -3.55 24.08
CA ILE A 354 -36.55 -2.67 22.90
C ILE A 354 -37.73 -3.07 22.01
N MET A 355 -37.94 -4.37 21.79
CA MET A 355 -39.02 -4.84 20.91
C MET A 355 -40.40 -4.78 21.57
N ALA A 356 -40.48 -4.96 22.89
CA ALA A 356 -41.71 -4.80 23.65
C ALA A 356 -42.22 -3.34 23.61
N VAL A 357 -41.32 -2.35 23.70
CA VAL A 357 -41.66 -0.92 23.53
C VAL A 357 -42.24 -0.63 22.14
N LYS A 358 -41.86 -1.41 21.11
CA LYS A 358 -42.43 -1.32 19.75
C LYS A 358 -43.75 -2.08 19.59
N GLY A 359 -44.32 -2.61 20.67
CA GLY A 359 -45.61 -3.33 20.66
C GLY A 359 -45.53 -4.77 20.17
N VAL A 360 -44.33 -5.33 19.98
CA VAL A 360 -44.18 -6.74 19.57
C VAL A 360 -44.34 -7.64 20.79
N THR A 361 -45.14 -8.71 20.67
CA THR A 361 -45.49 -9.61 21.79
C THR A 361 -45.42 -11.08 21.40
N GLY A 362 -45.50 -11.98 22.38
CA GLY A 362 -45.54 -13.44 22.17
C GLY A 362 -44.31 -14.00 21.46
N ASP A 363 -44.50 -15.04 20.65
CA ASP A 363 -43.40 -15.71 19.93
C ASP A 363 -42.67 -14.78 18.96
N GLU A 364 -43.37 -13.77 18.42
CA GLU A 364 -42.77 -12.76 17.54
C GLU A 364 -41.75 -11.91 18.30
N LEU A 365 -42.03 -11.56 19.56
CA LEU A 365 -41.12 -10.81 20.41
C LEU A 365 -39.82 -11.58 20.61
N GLU A 366 -39.91 -12.87 20.94
CA GLU A 366 -38.74 -13.72 21.13
C GLU A 366 -37.94 -13.89 19.83
N ARG A 367 -38.61 -14.08 18.69
CA ARG A 367 -37.94 -14.19 17.39
C ARG A 367 -37.19 -12.89 17.06
N GLN A 368 -37.87 -11.74 17.15
CA GLN A 368 -37.30 -10.43 16.82
C GLN A 368 -36.18 -10.02 17.79
N ALA A 369 -36.30 -10.36 19.07
CA ALA A 369 -35.27 -10.09 20.07
C ALA A 369 -33.97 -10.85 19.74
N ARG A 370 -34.06 -12.14 19.37
CA ARG A 370 -32.88 -12.96 18.99
C ARG A 370 -32.10 -12.39 17.81
N HIS A 371 -32.79 -11.86 16.80
CA HIS A 371 -32.12 -11.19 15.65
C HIS A 371 -31.41 -9.89 16.04
N ARG A 372 -31.75 -9.28 17.18
CA ARG A 372 -31.20 -8.01 17.67
C ARG A 372 -30.20 -8.17 18.80
N VAL A 373 -29.82 -9.40 19.13
CA VAL A 373 -28.72 -9.70 20.05
C VAL A 373 -27.40 -9.41 19.35
N PHE A 374 -26.52 -8.72 20.07
CA PHE A 374 -25.13 -8.54 19.68
C PHE A 374 -24.29 -9.24 20.75
N LYS A 375 -23.51 -10.24 20.37
CA LYS A 375 -22.76 -11.05 21.35
C LYS A 375 -21.72 -10.23 22.14
N GLY A 376 -21.26 -9.10 21.59
CA GLY A 376 -20.13 -8.37 22.15
C GLY A 376 -18.86 -9.22 22.15
N ASN A 377 -17.91 -8.89 23.03
CA ASN A 377 -16.64 -9.60 23.20
C ASN A 377 -15.90 -9.83 21.86
N ARG A 378 -15.87 -8.82 21.00
CA ARG A 378 -15.12 -8.82 19.74
C ARG A 378 -13.97 -7.81 19.87
N PRO A 379 -12.72 -8.25 19.64
CA PRO A 379 -11.56 -7.42 19.95
C PRO A 379 -11.39 -6.29 18.94
N SER A 380 -10.95 -5.14 19.44
CA SER A 380 -10.49 -4.04 18.60
C SER A 380 -9.36 -3.25 19.25
N THR A 381 -8.54 -2.61 18.42
CA THR A 381 -7.60 -1.56 18.82
C THR A 381 -8.03 -0.23 18.20
N THR A 382 -7.70 0.88 18.86
CA THR A 382 -8.02 2.22 18.34
C THR A 382 -6.79 3.10 18.38
N LEU A 383 -6.26 3.45 17.21
CA LEU A 383 -5.20 4.43 17.05
C LEU A 383 -5.78 5.84 16.91
N VAL A 384 -5.64 6.67 17.93
CA VAL A 384 -6.00 8.09 17.89
C VAL A 384 -4.75 8.95 17.75
N TYR A 385 -4.77 9.89 16.82
CA TYR A 385 -3.66 10.82 16.59
C TYR A 385 -4.17 12.26 16.37
N PRO A 386 -3.34 13.31 16.54
CA PRO A 386 -3.84 14.70 16.51
C PRO A 386 -4.49 15.09 15.17
N GLN A 387 -3.76 14.94 14.06
CA GLN A 387 -4.19 15.27 12.70
C GLN A 387 -3.33 14.44 11.73
N LEU A 388 -3.87 14.07 10.56
CA LEU A 388 -3.11 13.36 9.53
C LEU A 388 -2.21 14.36 8.78
N THR A 389 -0.94 14.43 9.17
CA THR A 389 0.11 15.22 8.50
C THR A 389 1.12 14.30 7.80
N PRO A 390 2.02 14.79 6.94
CA PRO A 390 3.05 13.96 6.30
C PRO A 390 3.85 13.19 7.36
N LYS A 391 4.33 13.88 8.39
CA LYS A 391 4.98 13.26 9.55
C LYS A 391 4.14 12.17 10.22
N ARG A 392 2.84 12.41 10.42
CA ARG A 392 1.97 11.42 11.07
C ARG A 392 1.75 10.19 10.18
N LEU A 393 1.57 10.38 8.87
CA LEU A 393 1.48 9.27 7.93
C LEU A 393 2.76 8.43 7.93
N GLY A 394 3.94 9.08 7.94
CA GLY A 394 5.23 8.38 8.05
C GLY A 394 5.34 7.54 9.32
N GLN A 395 4.92 8.07 10.46
CA GLN A 395 4.86 7.32 11.72
C GLN A 395 3.93 6.11 11.65
N ILE A 396 2.74 6.29 11.06
CA ILE A 396 1.74 5.23 10.92
C ILE A 396 2.27 4.10 10.04
N VAL A 397 2.80 4.42 8.86
CA VAL A 397 3.28 3.38 7.93
C VAL A 397 4.45 2.61 8.55
N ALA A 398 5.44 3.31 9.13
CA ALA A 398 6.57 2.67 9.79
C ALA A 398 6.18 1.83 11.02
N LEU A 399 5.11 2.21 11.75
CA LEU A 399 4.57 1.40 12.84
C LEU A 399 4.16 0.01 12.32
N TYR A 400 3.47 -0.04 11.18
CA TYR A 400 3.02 -1.30 10.59
C TYR A 400 4.15 -2.10 9.95
N GLU A 401 5.13 -1.45 9.32
CA GLU A 401 6.34 -2.13 8.83
C GLU A 401 7.08 -2.86 9.96
N HIS A 402 7.31 -2.18 11.09
CA HIS A 402 7.98 -2.79 12.25
C HIS A 402 7.14 -3.88 12.90
N ARG A 403 5.82 -3.71 12.97
CA ARG A 403 4.93 -4.79 13.42
C ARG A 403 5.09 -6.04 12.54
N VAL A 404 5.05 -5.88 11.21
CA VAL A 404 5.20 -6.99 10.26
C VAL A 404 6.54 -7.70 10.46
N PHE A 405 7.61 -6.94 10.68
CA PHE A 405 8.92 -7.49 11.03
C PHE A 405 8.89 -8.30 12.34
N VAL A 406 8.31 -7.76 13.42
CA VAL A 406 8.22 -8.49 14.71
C VAL A 406 7.41 -9.78 14.57
N GLU A 407 6.28 -9.75 13.86
CA GLU A 407 5.48 -10.95 13.58
C GLU A 407 6.30 -11.99 12.81
N GLY A 408 7.03 -11.58 11.77
CA GLY A 408 7.88 -12.47 10.98
C GLY A 408 9.01 -13.12 11.80
N VAL A 409 9.68 -12.34 12.65
CA VAL A 409 10.71 -12.84 13.56
C VAL A 409 10.15 -13.87 14.53
N ILE A 410 8.99 -13.61 15.14
CA ILE A 410 8.34 -14.55 16.07
C ILE A 410 7.96 -15.86 15.36
N LEU A 411 7.47 -15.75 14.12
CA LEU A 411 7.06 -16.90 13.32
C LEU A 411 8.24 -17.66 12.69
N GLY A 412 9.46 -17.12 12.74
CA GLY A 412 10.65 -17.73 12.17
C GLY A 412 10.67 -17.75 10.65
N ILE A 413 10.05 -16.76 9.99
CA ILE A 413 9.92 -16.69 8.52
C ILE A 413 10.74 -15.53 7.94
N ASN A 414 11.02 -15.59 6.63
CA ASN A 414 11.58 -14.44 5.91
C ASN A 414 10.46 -13.48 5.49
N SER A 415 10.39 -12.29 6.09
CA SER A 415 9.39 -11.26 5.75
C SER A 415 9.71 -10.48 4.46
N PHE A 416 10.87 -10.69 3.84
CA PHE A 416 11.42 -9.77 2.85
C PHE A 416 11.57 -10.34 1.44
N ASP A 417 11.47 -11.66 1.27
CA ASP A 417 11.33 -12.31 -0.04
C ASP A 417 9.87 -12.41 -0.51
N GLN A 418 9.66 -12.90 -1.74
CA GLN A 418 8.32 -13.10 -2.32
C GLN A 418 8.28 -14.19 -3.42
N TRP A 419 8.91 -15.35 -3.22
CA TRP A 419 8.98 -16.42 -4.23
C TRP A 419 7.63 -16.89 -4.78
N GLY A 420 6.54 -16.73 -4.01
CA GLY A 420 5.18 -17.11 -4.41
C GLY A 420 4.64 -16.42 -5.67
N VAL A 421 5.28 -15.35 -6.17
CA VAL A 421 4.84 -14.65 -7.39
C VAL A 421 5.43 -15.21 -8.69
N GLU A 422 6.43 -16.09 -8.62
CA GLU A 422 7.20 -16.52 -9.79
C GLU A 422 6.41 -17.46 -10.71
N LEU A 423 5.79 -18.50 -10.14
CA LEU A 423 5.05 -19.50 -10.91
C LEU A 423 3.97 -18.88 -11.80
N GLY A 424 3.23 -17.90 -11.28
CA GLY A 424 2.22 -17.17 -12.05
C GLY A 424 2.82 -16.44 -13.26
N LYS A 425 3.98 -15.79 -13.09
CA LYS A 425 4.68 -15.06 -14.17
C LYS A 425 5.24 -16.01 -15.24
N GLU A 426 5.81 -17.13 -14.82
CA GLU A 426 6.31 -18.16 -15.75
C GLU A 426 5.17 -18.73 -16.60
N LEU A 427 4.06 -19.11 -15.94
CA LEU A 427 2.90 -19.66 -16.62
C LEU A 427 2.25 -18.64 -17.56
N ALA A 428 2.12 -17.37 -17.15
CA ALA A 428 1.60 -16.30 -17.99
C ALA A 428 2.48 -16.04 -19.22
N THR A 429 3.80 -15.98 -19.04
CA THR A 429 4.77 -15.81 -20.15
C THR A 429 4.66 -16.96 -21.15
N ALA A 430 4.55 -18.20 -20.66
CA ALA A 430 4.36 -19.36 -21.52
C ALA A 430 2.96 -19.42 -22.17
N LEU A 431 1.96 -18.78 -21.58
CA LEU A 431 0.58 -18.78 -22.07
C LEU A 431 0.33 -17.65 -23.09
N GLY A 432 1.09 -16.56 -23.06
CA GLY A 432 0.95 -15.43 -24.00
C GLY A 432 0.91 -15.85 -25.47
N PRO A 433 1.94 -16.56 -26.00
CA PRO A 433 1.94 -17.02 -27.38
C PRO A 433 0.79 -17.98 -27.74
N ILE A 434 0.25 -18.71 -26.75
CA ILE A 434 -0.90 -19.59 -26.94
C ILE A 434 -2.18 -18.76 -27.05
N VAL A 435 -2.36 -17.76 -26.19
CA VAL A 435 -3.51 -16.84 -26.24
C VAL A 435 -3.49 -16.02 -27.52
N ASP A 436 -2.32 -15.60 -28.00
CA ASP A 436 -2.17 -14.88 -29.27
C ASP A 436 -2.39 -15.77 -30.51
N GLY A 437 -2.59 -17.08 -30.34
CA GLY A 437 -2.80 -18.03 -31.44
C GLY A 437 -1.53 -18.43 -32.18
N HIS A 438 -0.35 -17.99 -31.70
CA HIS A 438 0.95 -18.38 -32.27
C HIS A 438 1.37 -19.82 -31.90
N GLN A 439 0.76 -20.40 -30.86
CA GLN A 439 1.06 -21.77 -30.39
C GLN A 439 -0.21 -22.54 -29.98
N SER A 440 -0.16 -23.88 -30.06
CA SER A 440 -1.27 -24.75 -29.63
C SER A 440 -1.37 -24.84 -28.10
N ALA A 441 -2.60 -24.98 -27.60
CA ALA A 441 -2.89 -25.21 -26.19
C ALA A 441 -2.84 -26.69 -25.77
N ASP A 442 -2.55 -27.65 -26.66
CA ASP A 442 -2.69 -29.10 -26.39
C ASP A 442 -1.97 -29.59 -25.13
N ALA A 443 -0.82 -28.99 -24.81
CA ALA A 443 -0.01 -29.32 -23.63
C ALA A 443 -0.58 -28.76 -22.31
N LYS A 444 -1.64 -27.94 -22.33
CA LYS A 444 -2.30 -27.39 -21.14
C LYS A 444 -3.37 -28.35 -20.62
N ASP A 445 -3.78 -28.14 -19.37
CA ASP A 445 -4.85 -28.90 -18.74
C ASP A 445 -6.21 -28.65 -19.43
N GLY A 446 -7.17 -29.53 -19.17
CA GLY A 446 -8.49 -29.48 -19.83
C GLY A 446 -9.24 -28.17 -19.62
N SER A 447 -9.07 -27.53 -18.46
CA SER A 447 -9.74 -26.26 -18.18
C SER A 447 -9.07 -25.11 -18.95
N THR A 448 -7.73 -24.99 -18.88
CA THR A 448 -6.99 -23.95 -19.60
C THR A 448 -7.21 -24.05 -21.11
N ARG A 449 -7.22 -25.26 -21.68
CA ARG A 449 -7.53 -25.46 -23.11
C ARG A 449 -8.92 -24.96 -23.48
N ALA A 450 -9.94 -25.33 -22.71
CA ALA A 450 -11.31 -24.92 -22.99
C ALA A 450 -11.47 -23.38 -22.92
N LEU A 451 -10.77 -22.73 -21.99
CA LEU A 451 -10.75 -21.27 -21.88
C LEU A 451 -10.07 -20.61 -23.08
N VAL A 452 -8.89 -21.10 -23.48
CA VAL A 452 -8.19 -20.59 -24.68
C VAL A 452 -9.06 -20.78 -25.92
N SER A 453 -9.67 -21.96 -26.11
CA SER A 453 -10.57 -22.21 -27.23
C SER A 453 -11.78 -21.26 -27.22
N PHE A 454 -12.33 -20.95 -26.05
CA PHE A 454 -13.40 -19.96 -25.94
C PHE A 454 -12.93 -18.57 -26.36
N ILE A 455 -11.77 -18.12 -25.89
CA ILE A 455 -11.20 -16.80 -26.25
C ILE A 455 -10.94 -16.72 -27.77
N HIS A 456 -10.27 -17.72 -28.34
CA HIS A 456 -9.99 -17.77 -29.79
C HIS A 456 -11.27 -17.79 -30.65
N ALA A 457 -12.39 -18.30 -30.14
CA ALA A 457 -13.65 -18.29 -30.86
C ALA A 457 -14.38 -16.92 -30.84
N HIS A 458 -13.94 -15.97 -30.01
CA HIS A 458 -14.59 -14.67 -29.80
C HIS A 458 -13.68 -13.46 -30.04
N GLN A 459 -12.43 -13.69 -30.46
CA GLN A 459 -11.51 -12.70 -31.02
C GLN A 459 -11.50 -12.82 -32.54
#